data_AF-A0A0C2ZU88-F1
#
_entry.id   AF-A0A0C2ZU88-F1
#
_cell.length_a   1.000
_cell.length_b   1.000
_cell.length_c   1.000
_cell.angle_alpha   90.00
_cell.angle_beta   90.00
_cell.angle_gamma   90.00
#
_symmetry.space_group_name_H-M   'P 1'
#
loop_
_entity.id
_entity.type
_entity.pdbx_description
1 polymer ?
#
loop_
_entity_poly.entity_id
_entity_poly.type
_entity_poly.pdbx_seq_one_letter_code
_entity_poly.pdbx_strand_id
1 'polypeptide(L)' 'MKKILTIALAMSIALLFVGCDKMHFEGGSTQVSVATCESYTQIQSGDTLVKEASGTVVKIIDLDGNRSVCVVSGSATLYR' A
#
# COMPACT_ATOMS: atom_id res chain seq x y z
N MET A 1 25.29 23.12 -61.89
CA MET A 1 24.58 22.21 -60.95
C MET A 1 23.24 22.85 -60.62
N LYS A 2 22.16 22.06 -60.66
CA LYS A 2 20.75 22.48 -60.67
C LYS A 2 20.33 23.12 -59.32
N LYS A 3 19.50 24.16 -59.40
CA LYS A 3 18.72 24.74 -58.29
C LYS A 3 17.47 23.89 -58.03
N ILE A 4 17.19 23.51 -56.78
CA ILE A 4 15.85 23.20 -56.24
C ILE A 4 15.92 23.49 -54.72
N LEU A 5 15.52 24.68 -54.27
CA LEU A 5 14.19 25.06 -53.77
C LEU A 5 13.81 24.42 -52.42
N THR A 6 13.85 25.27 -51.40
CA THR A 6 13.36 25.13 -50.02
C THR A 6 11.89 24.72 -49.99
N ILE A 7 11.52 23.70 -49.20
CA ILE A 7 10.16 23.56 -48.64
C ILE A 7 10.30 23.09 -47.18
N ALA A 8 9.77 23.91 -46.29
CA ALA A 8 9.58 23.64 -44.88
C ALA A 8 8.72 22.39 -44.68
N LEU A 9 9.15 21.50 -43.79
CA LEU A 9 8.23 20.61 -43.11
C LEU A 9 8.32 20.92 -41.62
N ALA A 10 7.48 21.86 -41.20
CA ALA A 10 7.06 21.98 -39.82
C ALA A 10 6.39 20.66 -39.43
N MET A 11 7.15 19.76 -38.82
CA MET A 11 6.57 18.57 -38.20
C MET A 11 6.30 18.91 -36.74
N SER A 12 5.09 19.40 -36.57
CA SER A 12 4.34 19.71 -35.37
C SER A 12 4.84 19.03 -34.10
N ILE A 13 5.12 19.89 -33.12
CA ILE A 13 5.09 19.58 -31.69
C ILE A 13 3.69 19.01 -31.39
N ALA A 14 3.56 17.69 -31.44
CA ALA A 14 2.46 16.99 -30.81
C ALA A 14 2.93 16.60 -29.41
N LEU A 15 2.82 17.56 -28.48
CA LEU A 15 2.72 17.30 -27.05
C LEU A 15 1.43 16.49 -26.81
N LEU A 16 1.53 15.19 -27.04
CA LEU A 16 0.53 14.18 -26.71
C LEU A 16 1.38 12.96 -26.31
N PHE A 17 1.44 12.51 -25.06
CA PHE A 17 0.35 12.39 -24.13
C PHE A 17 0.82 12.67 -22.70
N VAL A 18 0.12 13.60 -22.08
CA VAL A 18 -0.21 13.54 -20.67
C VAL A 18 -0.80 12.16 -20.42
N GLY A 19 0.01 11.32 -19.81
CA GLY A 19 -0.29 9.96 -19.41
C GLY A 19 0.82 9.52 -18.48
N CYS A 20 1.13 10.36 -17.49
CA CYS A 20 1.68 9.87 -16.25
C CYS A 20 0.57 9.01 -15.66
N ASP A 21 0.46 7.78 -16.16
CA ASP A 21 -0.19 6.69 -15.46
C ASP A 21 0.57 6.63 -14.15
N LYS A 22 0.05 7.37 -13.17
CA LYS A 22 0.16 6.97 -11.80
C LYS A 22 -0.32 5.54 -11.84
N MET A 23 0.63 4.61 -11.79
CA MET A 23 0.35 3.23 -11.46
C MET A 23 -0.42 3.33 -10.15
N HIS A 24 -1.75 3.33 -10.25
CA HIS A 24 -2.62 3.24 -9.10
C HIS A 24 -2.44 1.80 -8.69
N PHE A 25 -1.45 1.56 -7.84
CA PHE A 25 -1.39 0.34 -7.09
C PHE A 25 -2.60 0.38 -6.18
N GLU A 26 -3.74 -0.09 -6.67
CA GLU A 26 -4.83 -0.59 -5.83
C GLU A 26 -4.33 -1.88 -5.15
N GLY A 27 -3.29 -1.75 -4.33
CA GLY A 27 -3.07 -2.68 -3.24
C GLY A 27 -4.15 -2.37 -2.22
N GLY A 28 -5.32 -2.99 -2.38
CA GLY A 28 -6.44 -2.79 -1.48
C GLY A 28 -6.04 -3.20 -0.07
N SER A 29 -5.68 -2.22 0.77
CA SER A 29 -5.30 -2.50 2.14
C SER A 29 -6.55 -2.96 2.89
N THR A 30 -6.60 -4.22 3.30
CA THR A 30 -7.70 -4.74 4.11
C THR A 30 -7.40 -4.48 5.56
N GLN A 31 -8.35 -3.84 6.24
CA GLN A 31 -8.25 -3.54 7.66
C GLN A 31 -8.81 -4.72 8.48
N VAL A 32 -8.00 -5.29 9.37
CA VAL A 32 -8.37 -6.44 10.22
C VAL A 32 -8.24 -6.05 11.69
N SER A 33 -9.35 -6.01 12.42
CA SER A 33 -9.33 -5.74 13.86
C SER A 33 -8.57 -6.83 14.63
N VAL A 34 -7.72 -6.42 15.56
CA VAL A 34 -6.99 -7.36 16.42
C VAL A 34 -7.89 -7.80 17.57
N ALA A 35 -8.00 -9.11 17.75
CA ALA A 35 -8.80 -9.73 18.80
C ALA A 35 -8.27 -9.45 20.23
N THR A 36 -9.12 -9.60 21.23
CA THR A 36 -8.72 -9.65 22.65
C THR A 36 -7.98 -10.95 22.94
N CYS A 37 -7.12 -11.02 23.96
CA CYS A 37 -6.29 -12.21 24.26
C CYS A 37 -7.05 -13.48 24.71
N GLU A 38 -8.38 -13.52 24.57
CA GLU A 38 -9.18 -14.75 24.56
C GLU A 38 -9.10 -15.47 23.20
N SER A 39 -8.79 -14.72 22.14
CA SER A 39 -8.49 -15.21 20.79
C SER A 39 -7.29 -14.47 20.21
N TYR A 40 -6.77 -14.91 19.07
CA TYR A 40 -5.57 -14.33 18.49
C TYR A 40 -5.79 -14.04 17.01
N THR A 41 -5.27 -12.91 16.54
CA THR A 41 -5.25 -12.54 15.12
C THR A 41 -3.89 -12.89 14.55
N GLN A 42 -3.84 -13.70 13.50
CA GLN A 42 -2.58 -14.07 12.84
C GLN A 42 -2.01 -12.88 12.05
N ILE A 43 -0.71 -12.63 12.23
CA ILE A 43 0.06 -11.62 11.50
C ILE A 43 0.64 -12.29 10.24
N GLN A 44 0.35 -11.73 9.07
CA GLN A 44 0.93 -12.14 7.80
C GLN A 44 2.13 -11.25 7.43
N SER A 45 2.97 -11.74 6.52
CA SER A 45 4.09 -10.97 6.01
C SER A 45 3.59 -9.75 5.23
N GLY A 46 4.05 -8.56 5.62
CA GLY A 46 3.60 -7.29 5.05
C GLY A 46 2.55 -6.56 5.87
N ASP A 47 1.93 -7.23 6.86
CA ASP A 47 0.94 -6.59 7.72
C ASP A 47 1.57 -5.46 8.54
N THR A 48 0.85 -4.34 8.66
CA THR A 48 1.21 -3.22 9.54
C THR A 48 0.27 -3.18 10.74
N LEU A 49 0.82 -3.33 11.95
CA LEU A 49 0.06 -3.21 13.20
C LEU A 49 -0.01 -1.75 13.66
N VAL A 50 -1.24 -1.24 13.79
CA VAL A 50 -1.53 0.12 14.24
C VAL A 50 -2.28 0.07 15.57
N LYS A 51 -1.85 0.91 16.52
CA LYS A 51 -2.54 1.12 17.79
C LYS A 51 -3.48 2.31 17.64
N GLU A 52 -4.77 2.10 17.85
CA GLU A 52 -5.81 3.10 17.57
C GLU A 52 -6.02 4.09 18.74
N ALA A 53 -5.63 3.70 19.96
CA ALA A 53 -5.79 4.51 21.16
C ALA A 53 -4.49 4.66 21.95
N SER A 54 -4.34 5.81 22.61
CA SER A 54 -3.28 5.99 23.60
C SER A 54 -3.48 5.02 24.76
N GLY A 55 -2.41 4.34 25.18
CA GLY A 55 -2.48 3.29 26.19
C GLY A 55 -2.88 1.90 25.65
N THR A 56 -3.02 1.73 24.33
CA THR A 56 -3.19 0.38 23.76
C THR A 56 -1.94 -0.47 24.03
N VAL A 57 -2.17 -1.61 24.67
CA VAL A 57 -1.16 -2.65 24.90
C VAL A 57 -1.54 -3.87 24.06
N VAL A 58 -0.62 -4.27 23.20
CA VAL A 58 -0.74 -5.48 22.36
C VAL A 58 0.30 -6.48 22.80
N LYS A 59 -0.04 -7.77 22.69
CA LYS A 59 0.87 -8.87 22.93
C LYS A 59 1.04 -9.64 21.63
N ILE A 60 2.30 -9.77 21.19
CA ILE A 60 2.67 -10.58 20.03
C ILE A 60 3.28 -11.88 20.55
N ILE A 61 2.82 -13.00 20.03
CA ILE A 61 3.29 -14.33 20.39
C ILE A 61 3.44 -15.20 19.14
N ASP A 62 4.19 -16.29 19.27
CA ASP A 62 4.28 -17.34 18.26
C ASP A 62 3.44 -18.53 18.72
N LEU A 63 2.43 -18.89 17.93
CA LEU A 63 1.56 -20.07 18.15
C LEU A 63 1.70 -21.00 16.97
N ASP A 64 2.14 -22.23 17.20
CA ASP A 64 2.27 -23.27 16.16
C ASP A 64 3.10 -22.81 14.94
N GLY A 65 4.15 -22.02 15.19
CA GLY A 65 5.02 -21.46 14.15
C GLY A 65 4.45 -20.23 13.43
N ASN A 66 3.29 -19.71 13.83
CA ASN A 66 2.66 -18.53 13.27
C ASN A 66 2.69 -17.35 14.24
N ARG A 67 3.22 -16.20 13.78
CA ARG A 67 3.15 -14.94 14.53
C ARG A 67 1.70 -14.51 14.66
N SER A 68 1.27 -14.26 15.89
CA SER A 68 -0.08 -13.88 16.23
C SER A 68 -0.07 -12.70 17.20
N VAL A 69 -1.13 -11.89 17.19
CA VAL A 69 -1.28 -10.72 18.05
C VAL A 69 -2.65 -10.70 18.72
N CYS A 70 -2.69 -10.21 19.95
CA CYS A 70 -3.92 -9.89 20.67
C CYS A 70 -3.80 -8.55 21.40
N VAL A 71 -4.93 -7.93 21.73
CA VAL A 71 -5.02 -6.72 22.53
C VAL A 71 -5.23 -7.08 24.00
N VAL A 72 -4.34 -6.58 24.87
CA VAL A 72 -4.46 -6.68 26.33
C VAL A 72 -5.33 -5.54 26.87
N SER A 73 -5.16 -4.34 26.31
CA SER A 73 -5.96 -3.16 26.62
C SER A 73 -6.04 -2.21 25.42
N GLY A 74 -7.15 -1.48 25.27
CA GLY A 74 -7.37 -0.55 24.17
C GLY A 74 -7.86 -1.23 22.89
N SER A 75 -7.40 -0.74 21.74
CA SER A 75 -7.75 -1.26 20.42
C SER A 75 -6.59 -1.15 19.44
N ALA A 76 -6.48 -2.13 18.54
CA ALA A 76 -5.45 -2.20 17.51
C ALA A 76 -5.97 -2.87 16.25
N THR A 77 -5.28 -2.63 15.14
CA THR A 77 -5.70 -3.05 13.81
C THR A 77 -4.50 -3.46 12.97
N LEU A 78 -4.66 -4.46 12.11
CA LEU A 78 -3.69 -4.81 11.07
C LEU A 78 -4.16 -4.27 9.72
N TYR A 79 -3.28 -3.61 8.99
CA TYR A 79 -3.46 -3.29 7.58
C TYR A 79 -2.69 -4.30 6.75
N ARG A 80 -3.39 -4.97 5.83
CA ARG A 80 -2.85 -6.01 4.95
C ARG A 80 -2.96 -5.63 3.49
#